data_AF-A0A1R3KU36-F1
#
_entry.id   AF-A0A1R3KU36-F1
#
_cell.length_a   1.000
_cell.length_b   1.000
_cell.length_c   1.000
_cell.angle_alpha   90.00
_cell.angle_beta   90.00
_cell.angle_gamma   90.00
#
_symmetry.space_group_name_H-M   'P 1'
#
loop_
_entity.id
_entity.type
_entity.pdbx_description
1 polymer ?
#
loop_
_entity_poly.entity_id
_entity_poly.type
_entity_poly.pdbx_seq_one_letter_code
_entity_poly.pdbx_strand_id
1 'polypeptide(L)'
;MGMGSVEGKKQAQAEAYLVWEEVSVVTSKLMRSRKLLNGVSGFAQPDRLMAIMGPSGSGKSTLLDALADVPFLPKKRKKKNS
;
A
#
# COMPACT_ATOMS: atom_id res chain seq x y z
N MET A 1 -4.87 -53.64 -14.87
CA MET A 1 -3.81 -52.65 -14.62
C MET A 1 -4.45 -51.28 -14.58
N GLY A 2 -4.80 -50.80 -13.38
CA GLY A 2 -5.42 -49.50 -13.19
C GLY A 2 -4.35 -48.45 -12.94
N MET A 3 -4.23 -47.48 -13.82
CA MET A 3 -3.48 -46.25 -13.56
C MET A 3 -4.49 -45.22 -13.06
N GLY A 4 -4.57 -45.09 -11.72
CA GLY A 4 -5.33 -44.03 -11.08
C GLY A 4 -4.67 -42.69 -11.37
N SER A 5 -5.40 -41.81 -12.05
CA SER A 5 -5.07 -40.41 -12.18
C SER A 5 -5.05 -39.80 -10.78
N VAL A 6 -3.85 -39.43 -10.30
CA VAL A 6 -3.68 -38.66 -9.07
C VAL A 6 -4.03 -37.21 -9.37
N GLU A 7 -5.32 -36.87 -9.28
CA GLU A 7 -5.76 -35.48 -9.21
C GLU A 7 -5.35 -34.92 -7.83
N GLY A 8 -4.25 -34.17 -7.82
CA GLY A 8 -3.84 -33.39 -6.67
C GLY A 8 -4.95 -32.40 -6.30
N LYS A 9 -5.56 -32.60 -5.14
CA LYS A 9 -6.53 -31.64 -4.58
C LYS A 9 -5.85 -30.28 -4.48
N LYS A 10 -6.30 -29.30 -5.27
CA LYS A 10 -5.93 -27.89 -5.09
C LYS A 10 -6.51 -27.46 -3.75
N GLN A 11 -5.69 -27.54 -2.69
CA GLN A 11 -6.02 -26.96 -1.40
C GLN A 11 -6.31 -25.49 -1.64
N ALA A 12 -7.51 -25.05 -1.30
CA ALA A 12 -7.88 -23.64 -1.31
C ALA A 12 -6.93 -22.92 -0.34
N GLN A 13 -5.90 -22.28 -0.89
CA GLN A 13 -5.06 -21.38 -0.13
C GLN A 13 -5.93 -20.18 0.24
N ALA A 14 -5.83 -19.72 1.49
CA ALA A 14 -6.59 -18.56 1.93
C ALA A 14 -6.21 -17.35 1.06
N GLU A 15 -7.15 -16.89 0.25
CA GLU A 15 -7.02 -15.70 -0.58
C GLU A 15 -7.20 -14.46 0.31
N ALA A 16 -6.11 -13.81 0.67
CA ALA A 16 -6.13 -12.62 1.52
C ALA A 16 -6.23 -11.35 0.68
N TYR A 17 -7.29 -10.57 0.91
CA TYR A 17 -7.43 -9.21 0.36
C TYR A 17 -6.75 -8.22 1.30
N LEU A 18 -6.01 -7.28 0.74
CA LEU A 18 -5.58 -6.09 1.47
C LEU A 18 -6.65 -5.03 1.28
N VAL A 19 -7.38 -4.67 2.34
CA VAL A 19 -8.44 -3.64 2.29
C VAL A 19 -8.04 -2.48 3.18
N TRP A 20 -8.31 -1.27 2.73
CA TRP A 20 -8.14 -0.06 3.54
C TRP A 20 -9.32 0.88 3.34
N GLU A 21 -9.73 1.54 4.42
CA GLU A 21 -10.88 2.42 4.44
C GLU A 21 -10.51 3.74 5.10
N GLU A 22 -10.90 4.84 4.47
CA GLU A 22 -10.79 6.21 4.97
C GLU A 22 -9.39 6.61 5.45
N VAL A 23 -8.34 6.07 4.81
CA VAL A 23 -6.94 6.33 5.18
C VAL A 23 -6.63 7.82 5.01
N SER A 24 -6.32 8.46 6.13
CA SER A 24 -6.02 9.90 6.20
C SER A 24 -4.71 10.11 6.93
N VAL A 25 -3.84 10.93 6.34
CA VAL A 25 -2.53 11.25 6.91
C VAL A 25 -2.36 12.75 6.91
N VAL A 26 -2.03 13.31 8.06
CA VAL A 26 -1.75 14.74 8.22
C VAL A 26 -0.33 14.91 8.74
N THR A 27 0.44 15.76 8.09
CA THR A 27 1.72 16.21 8.65
C THR A 27 1.51 17.55 9.34
N SER A 28 1.95 17.65 10.59
CA SER A 28 2.12 18.92 11.29
C SER A 28 3.60 19.26 11.28
N LYS A 29 3.97 20.37 10.64
CA LYS A 29 5.34 20.88 10.67
C LYS A 29 5.34 22.30 11.21
N LEU A 30 5.83 22.45 12.44
CA LEU A 30 6.05 23.68 13.21
C LEU A 30 4.81 24.60 13.34
N MET A 31 4.29 25.12 12.21
CA MET A 31 3.21 26.10 12.12
C MET A 31 2.19 25.80 11.00
N ARG A 32 2.36 24.69 10.24
CA ARG A 32 1.43 24.30 9.17
C ARG A 32 1.05 22.84 9.28
N SER A 33 -0.26 22.58 9.29
CA SER A 33 -0.82 21.27 9.01
C SER A 33 -1.07 21.12 7.52
N ARG A 34 -0.72 19.97 6.96
CA ARG A 34 -1.04 19.61 5.57
C ARG A 34 -1.56 18.19 5.56
N LYS A 35 -2.73 17.98 4.95
CA LYS A 35 -3.22 16.66 4.61
C LYS A 35 -2.38 16.08 3.46
N LEU A 36 -1.74 14.93 3.70
CA LEU A 36 -0.99 14.16 2.71
C LEU A 36 -1.87 13.10 2.05
N LEU A 37 -2.78 12.49 2.80
CA LEU A 37 -3.87 11.62 2.34
C LEU A 37 -5.17 12.09 2.98
N ASN A 38 -6.28 11.98 2.27
CA ASN A 38 -7.59 12.47 2.71
C ASN A 38 -8.68 11.47 2.34
N GLY A 39 -9.02 10.58 3.27
CA GLY A 39 -10.11 9.60 3.10
C GLY A 39 -9.88 8.64 1.94
N VAL A 40 -8.68 8.05 1.83
CA VAL A 40 -8.39 7.12 0.72
C VAL A 40 -8.87 5.72 1.10
N SER A 41 -9.72 5.14 0.27
CA SER A 41 -10.28 3.78 0.44
C SER A 41 -9.95 2.92 -0.79
N GLY A 42 -9.87 1.61 -0.61
CA GLY A 42 -9.59 0.69 -1.71
C GLY A 42 -9.17 -0.70 -1.24
N PHE A 43 -8.81 -1.54 -2.20
CA PHE A 43 -8.35 -2.90 -1.92
C PHE A 43 -7.35 -3.39 -2.97
N ALA A 44 -6.55 -4.39 -2.58
CA ALA A 44 -5.74 -5.20 -3.47
C ALA A 44 -6.23 -6.65 -3.42
N GLN A 45 -6.47 -7.21 -4.61
CA GLN A 45 -6.92 -8.59 -4.77
C GLN A 45 -5.73 -9.55 -4.70
N PRO A 46 -5.89 -10.73 -4.08
CA PRO A 46 -4.90 -11.80 -4.19
C PRO A 46 -4.65 -12.18 -5.66
N ASP A 47 -3.44 -12.68 -5.93
CA ASP A 47 -2.98 -13.08 -7.27
C ASP A 47 -3.01 -11.98 -8.35
N ARG A 48 -3.11 -10.70 -7.94
CA ARG A 48 -3.11 -9.56 -8.85
C ARG A 48 -2.08 -8.51 -8.47
N LEU A 49 -1.32 -8.06 -9.46
CA LEU A 49 -0.43 -6.91 -9.29
C LEU A 49 -1.25 -5.61 -9.28
N MET A 50 -1.13 -4.85 -8.19
CA MET A 50 -1.69 -3.51 -8.06
C MET A 50 -0.57 -2.46 -8.22
N ALA A 51 -0.82 -1.43 -9.03
CA ALA A 51 0.09 -0.30 -9.20
C ALA A 51 -0.55 1.01 -8.71
N ILE A 52 0.20 1.80 -7.93
CA ILE A 52 -0.18 3.13 -7.48
C ILE A 52 0.57 4.17 -8.31
N MET A 53 -0.15 4.98 -9.09
CA MET A 53 0.41 5.94 -10.04
C MET A 53 -0.12 7.35 -9.81
N GLY A 54 0.56 8.38 -10.34
CA GLY A 54 0.16 9.78 -10.19
C GLY A 54 1.33 10.76 -10.09
N PRO A 55 1.06 12.08 -10.10
CA PRO A 55 2.08 13.13 -10.15
C PRO A 55 2.96 13.18 -8.89
N SER A 56 4.14 13.80 -8.99
CA SER A 56 5.02 13.98 -7.83
C SER A 56 4.31 14.77 -6.72
N GLY A 57 4.40 14.29 -5.48
CA GLY A 57 3.74 14.91 -4.33
C GLY A 57 2.29 14.51 -4.08
N SER A 58 1.70 13.61 -4.88
CA SER A 58 0.30 13.16 -4.72
C SER A 58 0.04 12.21 -3.54
N GLY A 59 1.06 11.86 -2.75
CA GLY A 59 0.89 10.99 -1.57
C GLY A 59 1.09 9.49 -1.82
N LYS A 60 1.50 9.04 -3.02
CA LYS A 60 1.69 7.60 -3.33
C LYS A 60 2.57 6.85 -2.33
N SER A 61 3.79 7.37 -2.10
CA SER A 61 4.70 6.79 -1.12
C SER A 61 4.15 6.90 0.31
N THR A 62 3.36 7.92 0.61
CA THR A 62 2.70 8.05 1.91
C THR A 62 1.61 6.99 2.10
N LEU A 63 0.85 6.66 1.05
CA LEU A 63 -0.12 5.55 1.08
C LEU A 63 0.59 4.21 1.26
N LEU A 64 1.69 3.97 0.54
CA LEU A 64 2.48 2.76 0.71
C LEU A 64 3.11 2.66 2.11
N ASP A 65 3.71 3.74 2.62
CA ASP A 65 4.29 3.79 3.97
C ASP A 65 3.20 3.48 5.03
N ALA A 66 1.96 3.97 4.84
CA ALA A 66 0.83 3.71 5.74
C ALA A 66 0.31 2.26 5.68
N LEU A 67 0.25 1.67 4.49
CA LEU A 67 -0.20 0.27 4.31
C LEU A 67 0.85 -0.76 4.77
N ALA A 68 2.14 -0.41 4.67
CA ALA A 68 3.25 -1.29 5.03
C ALA A 68 3.66 -1.21 6.52
N ASP A 69 2.89 -0.47 7.35
CA ASP A 69 3.18 -0.19 8.75
C ASP A 69 4.61 0.35 8.97
N VAL A 70 5.09 1.18 8.04
CA VAL A 70 6.43 1.76 8.12
C VAL A 70 6.39 2.98 9.04
N PRO A 71 7.19 3.04 10.11
CA PRO A 71 7.24 4.20 10.99
C PRO A 71 7.54 5.46 10.20
N PHE A 72 6.71 6.49 10.38
CA PHE A 72 6.88 7.77 9.70
C PHE A 72 8.09 8.52 10.27
N LEU A 73 9.28 8.16 9.80
CA LEU A 73 10.50 8.88 10.11
C LEU A 73 10.62 10.10 9.20
N PRO A 74 11.02 11.27 9.73
CA PRO A 74 11.25 12.46 8.92
C PRO A 74 12.37 12.19 7.91
N LYS A 75 12.00 11.88 6.66
CA LYS A 75 12.94 11.70 5.55
C LYS A 75 13.73 12.99 5.37
N LYS A 76 15.02 12.99 5.72
CA LYS A 76 15.93 14.13 5.53
C LYS A 76 15.91 14.49 4.04
N ARG A 77 15.32 15.64 3.68
CA ARG A 77 15.42 16.17 2.31
C ARG A 77 16.90 16.42 2.04
N LYS A 78 17.49 15.69 1.10
CA LYS A 78 18.79 16.07 0.54
C LYS A 78 18.62 17.47 -0.06
N LYS A 79 19.34 18.46 0.48
CA LYS A 79 19.50 19.75 -0.19
C LYS A 79 20.10 19.44 -1.56
N LYS A 80 19.39 19.78 -2.64
CA LYS A 80 20.05 19.99 -3.93
C LYS A 80 20.90 21.24 -3.72
N ASN A 81 22.21 21.06 -3.59
CA ASN A 81 23.15 22.15 -3.75
C ASN A 81 23.05 22.58 -5.21
N SER A 82 22.61 23.82 -5.41
CA SER A 82 22.82 24.61 -6.61
C SER A 82 23.84 25.67 -6.26
#